data_AF-A0A2W6NUX5-F1
#
_entry.id   AF-A0A2W6NUX5-F1
#
_cell.length_a   1.000
_cell.length_b   1.000
_cell.length_c   1.000
_cell.angle_alpha   90.00
_cell.angle_beta   90.00
_cell.angle_gamma   90.00
#
_symmetry.space_group_name_H-M   'P 1'
#
loop_
_entity.id
_entity.type
_entity.pdbx_description
1 polymer ?
#
loop_
_entity_poly.entity_id
_entity_poly.type
_entity_poly.pdbx_seq_one_letter_code
_entity_poly.pdbx_strand_id
1 'polypeptide(L)'
;PKEGAMAFFDVFAMPADAKNKDEAYQFLNYLLRPDVVAHISDHVFYANANKAATPLVSAEVRENPGIYPPADVRAKLFTLKAQDPKIDRVRTRAWTKVKSGK
;
A
#
# COMPACT_ATOMS: atom_id res chain seq x y z
N PRO A 1 -0.23 -12.63 11.46
CA PRO A 1 -1.00 -13.45 12.43
C PRO A 1 -1.72 -14.59 11.70
N LYS A 2 -2.03 -15.69 12.40
CA LYS A 2 -2.62 -16.89 11.77
C LYS A 2 -4.11 -16.71 11.43
N GLU A 3 -4.77 -15.78 12.11
CA GLU A 3 -6.18 -15.43 12.01
C GLU A 3 -6.52 -14.63 10.74
N GLY A 4 -5.49 -14.10 10.06
CA GLY A 4 -5.63 -13.15 8.96
C GLY A 4 -5.14 -11.75 9.34
N ALA A 5 -5.01 -10.90 8.32
CA ALA A 5 -4.56 -9.52 8.50
C ALA A 5 -5.16 -8.62 7.41
N MET A 6 -5.17 -7.32 7.69
CA MET A 6 -5.59 -6.31 6.73
C MET A 6 -4.48 -6.10 5.67
N ALA A 7 -4.84 -6.21 4.39
CA ALA A 7 -4.00 -5.76 3.28
C ALA A 7 -4.42 -4.35 2.86
N PHE A 8 -3.45 -3.52 2.50
CA PHE A 8 -3.67 -2.17 1.97
C PHE A 8 -2.87 -1.95 0.68
N PHE A 9 -3.31 -0.99 -0.12
CA PHE A 9 -2.68 -0.60 -1.36
C PHE A 9 -2.60 0.93 -1.40
N ASP A 10 -1.40 1.47 -1.23
CA ASP A 10 -1.17 2.90 -1.41
C ASP A 10 -1.03 3.20 -2.90
N VAL A 11 -1.73 4.25 -3.35
CA VAL A 11 -1.81 4.63 -4.77
C VAL A 11 -1.47 6.10 -4.96
N PHE A 12 -0.89 6.40 -6.11
CA PHE A 12 -0.83 7.78 -6.59
C PHE A 12 -2.18 8.19 -7.18
N ALA A 13 -2.67 9.36 -6.78
CA ALA A 13 -3.81 10.03 -7.37
C ALA A 13 -3.46 11.50 -7.60
N MET A 14 -4.01 12.09 -8.68
CA MET A 14 -3.83 13.50 -9.00
C MET A 14 -5.06 14.28 -8.50
N PRO A 15 -4.89 15.26 -7.59
CA PRO A 15 -5.98 16.18 -7.22
C PRO A 15 -6.55 16.87 -8.46
N ALA A 16 -7.88 17.07 -8.48
CA ALA A 16 -8.58 17.60 -9.65
C ALA A 16 -8.11 19.02 -10.04
N ASP A 17 -7.62 19.79 -9.06
CA ASP A 17 -7.14 21.17 -9.18
C ASP A 17 -5.62 21.29 -9.28
N ALA A 18 -4.91 20.18 -9.56
CA ALA A 18 -3.47 20.19 -9.76
C ALA A 18 -3.05 21.15 -10.88
N LYS A 19 -2.14 22.08 -10.55
CA LYS A 19 -1.63 23.10 -11.49
C LYS A 19 -0.61 22.56 -12.48
N ASN A 20 0.23 21.62 -12.05
CA ASN A 20 1.40 21.12 -12.77
C ASN A 20 1.15 19.68 -13.25
N LYS A 21 0.19 19.51 -14.18
CA LYS A 21 -0.27 18.17 -14.61
C LYS A 21 0.79 17.45 -15.42
N ASP A 22 1.49 18.16 -16.31
CA ASP A 22 2.51 17.57 -17.17
C ASP A 22 3.70 17.06 -16.36
N GLU A 23 4.14 17.81 -15.35
CA GLU A 23 5.19 17.40 -14.42
C GLU A 23 4.74 16.22 -13.54
N ALA A 24 3.47 16.22 -13.12
CA ALA A 24 2.92 15.09 -12.38
C ALA A 24 2.91 13.81 -13.24
N TYR A 25 2.54 13.88 -14.52
CA TYR A 25 2.63 12.75 -15.42
C TYR A 25 4.08 12.30 -15.66
N GLN A 26 5.02 13.22 -15.78
CA GLN A 26 6.45 12.88 -15.87
C GLN A 26 6.92 12.11 -14.63
N PHE A 27 6.50 12.52 -13.43
CA PHE A 27 6.83 11.82 -12.19
C PHE A 27 6.19 10.43 -12.11
N LEU A 28 4.90 10.31 -12.45
CA LEU A 28 4.22 9.00 -12.52
C LEU A 28 4.92 8.06 -13.51
N ASN A 29 5.30 8.57 -14.68
CA ASN A 29 6.03 7.79 -15.67
C ASN A 29 7.43 7.37 -15.17
N TYR A 30 8.13 8.25 -14.46
CA TYR A 30 9.41 7.93 -13.84
C TYR A 30 9.28 6.80 -12.81
N LEU A 31 8.26 6.86 -11.93
CA LEU A 31 8.00 5.80 -10.95
C LEU A 31 7.60 4.46 -11.59
N LEU A 32 7.01 4.48 -12.79
CA LEU A 32 6.64 3.25 -13.50
C LEU A 32 7.83 2.55 -14.16
N ARG A 33 9.02 3.17 -14.20
CA ARG A 33 10.23 2.51 -14.67
C ARG A 33 10.64 1.37 -13.70
N PRO A 34 10.88 0.14 -14.21
CA PRO A 34 11.18 -1.01 -13.34
C PRO A 34 12.39 -0.83 -12.42
N ASP A 35 13.46 -0.19 -12.91
CA ASP A 35 14.68 0.08 -12.14
C ASP A 35 14.43 1.06 -10.99
N VAL A 36 13.62 2.10 -11.23
CA VAL A 36 13.28 3.12 -10.23
C VAL A 36 12.49 2.49 -9.10
N VAL A 37 11.42 1.77 -9.41
CA VAL A 37 10.54 1.22 -8.38
C VAL A 37 11.15 0.02 -7.65
N ALA A 38 12.02 -0.75 -8.30
CA ALA A 38 12.80 -1.78 -7.62
C ALA A 38 13.76 -1.17 -6.59
N HIS A 39 14.46 -0.10 -6.96
CA HIS A 39 15.34 0.63 -6.05
C HIS A 39 14.57 1.21 -4.85
N ILE A 40 13.36 1.74 -5.07
CA ILE A 40 12.48 2.19 -3.98
C ILE A 40 12.16 1.02 -3.04
N SER A 41 11.70 -0.11 -3.58
CA SER A 41 11.38 -1.31 -2.80
C SER A 41 12.55 -1.79 -1.93
N ASP A 42 13.78 -1.75 -2.47
CA ASP A 42 14.99 -2.15 -1.74
C ASP A 42 15.29 -1.26 -0.53
N HIS A 43 14.90 0.02 -0.57
CA HIS A 43 15.14 0.97 0.52
C HIS A 43 14.02 0.97 1.56
N VAL A 44 12.77 0.82 1.13
CA VAL A 44 11.60 0.98 2.02
C VAL A 44 10.98 -0.34 2.46
N PHE A 45 11.44 -1.48 1.95
CA PHE A 45 10.96 -2.82 2.30
C PHE A 45 9.46 -3.04 2.04
N TYR A 46 8.92 -2.42 1.00
CA TYR A 46 7.56 -2.66 0.51
C TYR A 46 7.55 -3.33 -0.87
N ALA A 47 6.61 -4.25 -1.06
CA ALA A 47 6.31 -4.80 -2.37
C ALA A 47 5.68 -3.70 -3.26
N ASN A 48 6.24 -3.52 -4.45
CA ASN A 48 5.66 -2.63 -5.45
C ASN A 48 4.71 -3.39 -6.39
N ALA A 49 3.86 -2.65 -7.10
CA ALA A 49 2.86 -3.22 -8.02
C ALA A 49 3.39 -3.48 -9.44
N ASN A 50 4.70 -3.30 -9.70
CA ASN A 50 5.28 -3.43 -11.03
C ASN A 50 5.85 -4.84 -11.24
N LYS A 51 5.15 -5.64 -12.06
CA LYS A 51 5.56 -7.00 -12.40
C LYS A 51 6.94 -7.06 -13.07
N ALA A 52 7.30 -6.08 -13.89
CA ALA A 52 8.60 -6.03 -14.57
C ALA A 52 9.75 -5.66 -13.62
N ALA A 53 9.44 -5.05 -12.47
CA ALA A 53 10.43 -4.71 -11.46
C ALA A 53 10.80 -5.89 -10.55
N THR A 54 9.94 -6.91 -10.42
CA THR A 54 10.17 -8.02 -9.49
C THR A 54 11.56 -8.67 -9.65
N PRO A 55 12.07 -8.99 -10.85
CA PRO A 55 13.41 -9.57 -10.99
C PRO A 55 14.56 -8.63 -10.57
N LEU A 56 14.31 -7.32 -10.52
CA LEU A 56 15.30 -6.29 -10.19
C LEU A 56 15.37 -5.99 -8.69
N VAL A 57 14.33 -6.36 -7.94
CA VAL A 57 14.30 -6.22 -6.47
C VAL A 57 15.31 -7.18 -5.85
N SER A 58 16.08 -6.69 -4.88
CA SER A 58 17.03 -7.47 -4.10
C SER A 58 16.41 -8.75 -3.54
N ALA A 59 17.21 -9.82 -3.41
CA ALA A 59 16.73 -11.08 -2.85
C ALA A 59 16.23 -10.91 -1.41
N GLU A 60 16.87 -10.05 -0.61
CA GLU A 60 16.46 -9.72 0.75
C GLU A 60 15.01 -9.24 0.83
N VAL A 61 14.58 -8.42 -0.12
CA VAL A 61 13.20 -7.90 -0.17
C VAL A 61 12.27 -8.87 -0.91
N ARG A 62 12.68 -9.37 -2.08
CA ARG A 62 11.83 -10.22 -2.95
C ARG A 62 11.51 -11.57 -2.35
N GLU A 63 12.42 -12.18 -1.59
CA GLU A 63 12.27 -13.52 -1.05
C GLU A 63 11.72 -13.51 0.39
N ASN A 64 11.49 -12.33 0.96
CA ASN A 64 10.89 -12.17 2.27
C ASN A 64 9.36 -12.39 2.20
N PRO A 65 8.82 -13.45 2.84
CA PRO A 65 7.39 -13.76 2.80
C PRO A 65 6.53 -12.76 3.59
N GLY A 66 7.13 -11.88 4.40
CA GLY A 66 6.46 -10.74 5.01
C GLY A 66 6.25 -9.56 4.05
N ILE A 67 7.01 -9.51 2.95
CA ILE A 67 6.93 -8.46 1.92
C ILE A 67 6.25 -8.98 0.66
N TYR A 68 6.72 -10.12 0.12
CA TYR A 68 6.11 -10.86 -0.99
C TYR A 68 5.48 -12.16 -0.48
N PRO A 69 4.30 -12.11 0.17
CA PRO A 69 3.68 -13.27 0.79
C PRO A 69 3.27 -14.32 -0.24
N PRO A 70 3.41 -15.63 0.05
CA PRO A 70 2.92 -16.71 -0.80
C PRO A 70 1.38 -16.75 -0.84
N ALA A 71 0.83 -17.55 -1.77
CA ALA A 71 -0.60 -17.55 -2.06
C ALA A 71 -1.48 -17.95 -0.86
N ASP A 72 -1.04 -18.91 -0.05
CA ASP A 72 -1.72 -19.39 1.16
C ASP A 72 -1.78 -18.33 2.27
N VAL A 73 -0.76 -17.47 2.37
CA VAL A 73 -0.77 -16.30 3.26
C VAL A 73 -1.71 -15.22 2.71
N ARG A 74 -1.63 -14.92 1.41
CA ARG A 74 -2.50 -13.93 0.76
C ARG A 74 -3.98 -14.29 0.86
N ALA A 75 -4.32 -15.57 0.82
CA ALA A 75 -5.70 -16.06 0.94
C ALA A 75 -6.36 -15.73 2.29
N LYS A 76 -5.57 -15.41 3.33
CA LYS A 76 -6.06 -15.04 4.67
C LYS A 76 -6.14 -13.52 4.88
N LEU A 77 -5.79 -12.73 3.87
CA LEU A 77 -5.83 -11.28 3.96
C LEU A 77 -7.22 -10.75 3.61
N PHE A 78 -7.62 -9.65 4.24
CA PHE A 78 -8.85 -8.95 3.92
C PHE A 78 -8.57 -7.48 3.62
N THR A 79 -9.43 -6.84 2.83
CA THR A 79 -9.37 -5.40 2.53
C THR A 79 -10.50 -4.67 3.23
N LEU A 80 -10.27 -3.39 3.56
CA LEU A 80 -11.34 -2.53 4.06
C LEU A 80 -12.38 -2.26 2.96
N LYS A 81 -13.61 -2.04 3.40
CA LYS A 81 -14.72 -1.56 2.57
C LYS A 81 -15.17 -0.20 3.08
N ALA A 82 -15.60 0.66 2.17
CA ALA A 82 -16.34 1.86 2.53
C ALA A 82 -17.55 1.47 3.38
N GLN A 83 -17.82 2.24 4.41
CA GLN A 83 -18.94 2.04 5.33
C GLN A 83 -19.93 3.18 5.17
N ASP A 84 -21.16 2.97 5.64
CA ASP A 84 -22.13 4.04 5.68
C ASP A 84 -21.81 5.04 6.82
N PRO A 85 -22.32 6.29 6.74
CA PRO A 85 -22.04 7.33 7.73
C PRO A 85 -22.43 6.98 9.18
N LYS A 86 -23.39 6.08 9.40
CA LYS A 86 -23.78 5.63 10.74
C LYS A 86 -22.66 4.81 11.36
N ILE A 87 -22.09 3.87 10.62
CA ILE A 87 -20.98 3.03 11.08
C ILE A 87 -19.73 3.88 11.29
N ASP A 88 -19.42 4.81 10.39
CA ASP A 88 -18.28 5.72 10.56
C ASP A 88 -18.36 6.55 11.83
N ARG A 89 -19.55 7.08 12.14
CA ARG A 89 -19.80 7.86 13.35
C ARG A 89 -19.60 7.04 14.62
N VAL A 90 -20.15 5.82 14.66
CA VAL A 90 -20.04 4.93 15.82
C VAL A 90 -18.58 4.51 16.01
N ARG A 91 -17.90 4.09 14.93
CA ARG A 91 -16.48 3.70 14.96
C ARG A 91 -15.59 4.84 15.47
N THR A 92 -15.77 6.05 14.96
CA THR A 92 -14.97 7.22 15.37
C THR A 92 -15.20 7.57 16.84
N ARG A 93 -16.46 7.59 17.30
CA ARG A 93 -16.78 7.85 18.70
C ARG A 93 -16.16 6.79 19.63
N ALA A 94 -16.26 5.52 19.24
CA ALA A 94 -15.66 4.43 19.99
C ALA A 94 -14.13 4.58 20.08
N TRP A 95 -13.46 4.90 18.97
CA TRP A 95 -12.02 5.10 18.94
C TRP A 95 -11.56 6.27 19.81
N THR A 96 -12.27 7.40 19.78
CA THR A 96 -11.98 8.53 20.67
C THR A 96 -12.12 8.13 22.14
N LYS A 97 -13.13 7.34 22.48
CA LYS A 97 -13.30 6.80 23.84
C LYS A 97 -12.18 5.83 24.23
N VAL A 98 -11.71 4.99 23.31
CA VAL A 98 -10.57 4.09 23.55
C VAL A 98 -9.29 4.89 23.84
N LYS A 99 -9.04 5.96 23.09
CA LYS A 99 -7.85 6.81 23.25
C LYS A 99 -7.92 7.77 24.45
N SER A 100 -9.11 8.04 24.99
CA SER A 100 -9.23 8.96 26.13
C SER A 100 -8.76 8.28 27.41
N GLY A 101 -7.73 8.82 28.06
CA GLY A 101 -7.19 8.33 29.34
C GLY A 101 -5.74 7.81 29.25
N LYS A 102 -5.32 7.32 28.09
CA LYS A 102 -3.96 7.18 27.54
C LYS A 102 -4.06 6.43 26.22
#